data_AF-A0A2L2LBY6-F1
#
_entry.id   AF-A0A2L2LBY6-F1
#
_cell.length_a   1.000
_cell.length_b   1.000
_cell.length_c   1.000
_cell.angle_alpha   90.00
_cell.angle_beta   90.00
_cell.angle_gamma   90.00
#
_symmetry.space_group_name_H-M   'P 1'
#
loop_
_entity.id
_entity.type
_entity.pdbx_description
1 polymer ?
#
loop_
_entity_poly.entity_id
_entity_poly.type
_entity_poly.pdbx_seq_one_letter_code
_entity_poly.pdbx_strand_id
1 'polypeptide(L)'
;MSTAIASEYVRKMVERETSGNGDVENAVRRLARRHNLSFWQLMHLRAGRAKSVTIDAFTQIRRAYLEYCEAEIRALQEEIKQDLDRYEDNDDLLNLENETQALVEKVRLAKERLQR
;
A
#
# COMPACT_ATOMS: atom_id res chain seq x y z
N MET A 1 15.17 3.64 -13.43
CA MET A 1 14.04 3.12 -12.62
C MET A 1 12.77 3.13 -13.45
N SER A 2 11.86 2.17 -13.21
CA SER A 2 10.74 1.93 -14.13
C SER A 2 9.54 2.81 -13.80
N THR A 3 9.22 3.74 -14.70
CA THR A 3 7.98 4.54 -14.65
C THR A 3 6.74 3.64 -14.66
N ALA A 4 6.78 2.51 -15.38
CA ALA A 4 5.66 1.57 -15.43
C ALA A 4 5.34 0.98 -14.05
N ILE A 5 6.37 0.62 -13.28
CA ILE A 5 6.21 0.10 -11.91
C ILE A 5 5.61 1.18 -10.99
N ALA A 6 6.10 2.43 -11.09
CA ALA A 6 5.54 3.54 -10.30
C ALA A 6 4.06 3.77 -10.65
N SER A 7 3.71 3.75 -11.93
CA SER A 7 2.31 3.88 -12.38
C SER A 7 1.42 2.76 -11.85
N GLU A 8 1.93 1.53 -11.78
CA GLU A 8 1.21 0.40 -11.21
C GLU A 8 0.95 0.58 -9.71
N TYR A 9 1.97 0.97 -8.93
CA TYR A 9 1.81 1.26 -7.51
C TYR A 9 0.80 2.38 -7.26
N VAL A 10 0.90 3.48 -8.02
CA VAL A 10 -0.06 4.59 -7.91
C VAL A 10 -1.47 4.13 -8.26
N ARG A 11 -1.65 3.35 -9.32
CA ARG A 11 -2.97 2.82 -9.69
C ARG A 11 -3.58 1.99 -8.57
N LYS A 12 -2.83 1.03 -8.01
CA LYS A 12 -3.27 0.20 -6.89
C LYS A 12 -3.63 1.01 -5.65
N MET A 13 -2.79 1.99 -5.27
CA MET A 13 -3.09 2.86 -4.12
C MET A 13 -4.36 3.66 -4.35
N VAL A 14 -4.56 4.22 -5.54
CA VAL A 14 -5.75 5.04 -5.84
C VAL A 14 -7.01 4.19 -5.89
N GLU A 15 -6.97 3.03 -6.54
CA GLU A 15 -8.12 2.12 -6.62
C GLU A 15 -8.65 1.75 -5.24
N ARG A 16 -7.74 1.45 -4.31
CA ARG A 16 -8.11 1.05 -2.95
C ARG A 16 -8.52 2.21 -2.05
N GLU A 17 -7.94 3.40 -2.23
CA GLU A 17 -8.35 4.60 -1.50
C GLU A 17 -9.70 5.16 -2.01
N THR A 18 -10.15 4.78 -3.21
CA THR A 18 -11.39 5.29 -3.82
C THR A 18 -12.62 4.65 -3.19
N SER A 19 -13.52 5.46 -2.65
CA SER A 19 -14.76 5.01 -1.98
C SER A 19 -15.99 4.95 -2.88
N GLY A 20 -15.86 5.22 -4.19
CA GLY A 20 -16.96 5.12 -5.15
C GLY A 20 -16.81 5.99 -6.40
N ASN A 21 -17.87 6.03 -7.21
CA ASN A 21 -17.90 6.79 -8.47
C ASN A 21 -17.63 8.28 -8.21
N GLY A 22 -16.66 8.86 -8.92
CA GLY A 22 -16.27 10.26 -8.79
C GLY A 22 -15.30 10.58 -7.65
N ASP A 23 -14.98 9.64 -6.75
CA ASP A 23 -14.08 9.90 -5.61
C ASP A 23 -12.58 9.83 -5.98
N VAL A 24 -12.25 9.39 -7.19
CA VAL A 24 -10.86 9.21 -7.65
C VAL A 24 -9.98 10.43 -7.40
N GLU A 25 -10.46 11.64 -7.71
CA GLU A 25 -9.66 12.85 -7.52
C GLU A 25 -9.39 13.12 -6.03
N ASN A 26 -10.41 12.93 -5.20
CA ASN A 26 -10.30 13.09 -3.76
C ASN A 26 -9.38 12.02 -3.16
N ALA A 27 -9.46 10.78 -3.62
CA ALA A 27 -8.55 9.70 -3.25
C ALA A 27 -7.09 10.07 -3.56
N VAL A 28 -6.82 10.58 -4.76
CA VAL A 28 -5.47 11.07 -5.13
C VAL A 28 -5.04 12.23 -4.23
N ARG A 29 -5.94 13.16 -3.88
CA ARG A 29 -5.63 14.27 -2.94
C ARG A 29 -5.34 13.76 -1.53
N ARG A 30 -6.05 12.74 -1.04
CA ARG A 30 -5.79 12.11 0.26
C ARG A 30 -4.42 11.43 0.27
N LEU A 31 -4.09 10.65 -0.76
CA LEU A 31 -2.78 10.01 -0.91
C LEU A 31 -1.63 11.03 -1.01
N ALA A 32 -1.81 12.07 -1.82
CA ALA A 32 -0.83 13.15 -1.98
C ALA A 32 -0.49 13.79 -0.63
N ARG A 33 -1.51 14.10 0.18
CA ARG A 33 -1.32 14.69 1.51
C ARG A 33 -0.69 13.71 2.50
N ARG A 34 -1.15 12.45 2.54
CA ARG A 34 -0.67 11.43 3.49
C ARG A 34 0.81 11.12 3.31
N HIS A 35 1.29 11.06 2.07
CA HIS A 35 2.67 10.65 1.75
C HIS A 35 3.56 11.80 1.22
N ASN A 36 3.10 13.05 1.32
CA ASN A 36 3.81 14.24 0.83
C ASN A 36 4.24 14.13 -0.65
N LEU A 37 3.33 13.65 -1.50
CA LEU A 37 3.53 13.46 -2.94
C LEU A 37 2.80 14.56 -3.73
N SER A 38 3.27 14.89 -4.93
CA SER A 38 2.56 15.82 -5.80
C SER A 38 1.28 15.18 -6.37
N PHE A 39 0.16 15.85 -6.17
CA PHE A 39 -1.13 15.49 -6.76
C PHE A 39 -1.04 15.30 -8.29
N TRP A 40 -0.41 16.23 -9.00
CA TRP A 40 -0.30 16.17 -10.46
C TRP A 40 0.60 15.03 -10.92
N GLN A 41 1.68 14.73 -10.19
CA GLN A 41 2.52 13.57 -10.49
C GLN A 41 1.73 12.27 -10.37
N LEU A 42 0.96 12.10 -9.30
CA LEU A 42 0.10 10.93 -9.11
C LEU A 42 -0.96 10.82 -10.21
N MET A 43 -1.61 11.93 -10.57
CA MET A 43 -2.58 11.95 -11.68
C MET A 43 -1.98 11.54 -13.02
N HIS A 44 -0.78 12.05 -13.34
CA HIS A 44 -0.08 11.69 -14.58
C HIS A 44 0.39 10.24 -14.60
N LEU A 45 0.91 9.73 -13.50
CA LEU A 45 1.30 8.32 -13.36
C LEU A 45 0.09 7.39 -13.50
N ARG A 46 -1.00 7.69 -12.77
CA ARG A 46 -2.26 6.94 -12.86
C ARG A 46 -2.80 6.87 -14.29
N ALA A 47 -2.81 8.01 -14.98
CA ALA A 47 -3.29 8.13 -16.35
C ALA A 47 -2.33 7.55 -17.41
N GLY A 48 -1.15 7.06 -17.01
CA GLY A 48 -0.14 6.56 -17.96
C GLY A 48 0.51 7.67 -18.81
N ARG A 49 0.41 8.93 -18.40
CA ARG A 49 0.93 10.10 -19.14
C ARG A 49 2.32 10.53 -18.70
N ALA A 50 2.83 10.01 -17.59
CA ALA A 50 4.18 10.30 -17.13
C ALA A 50 5.22 9.60 -18.04
N LYS A 51 6.11 10.39 -18.65
CA LYS A 51 7.20 9.87 -19.51
C LYS A 51 8.37 9.31 -18.69
N SER A 52 8.67 9.97 -17.57
CA SER A 52 9.76 9.60 -16.66
C SER A 52 9.36 9.90 -15.22
N VAL A 53 10.04 9.25 -14.29
CA VAL A 53 9.94 9.52 -12.85
C VAL A 53 11.35 9.68 -12.30
N THR A 54 11.56 10.70 -11.48
CA THR A 54 12.84 10.91 -10.79
C THR A 54 13.08 9.81 -9.77
N ILE A 55 14.34 9.64 -9.37
CA ILE A 55 14.72 8.65 -8.36
C ILE A 55 13.97 8.86 -7.05
N ASP A 56 13.96 10.09 -6.55
CA ASP A 56 13.34 10.42 -5.28
C ASP A 56 11.83 10.17 -5.30
N ALA A 57 11.14 10.64 -6.35
CA ALA A 57 9.71 10.38 -6.54
C ALA A 57 9.40 8.87 -6.62
N PHE A 58 10.21 8.08 -7.32
CA PHE A 58 10.02 6.63 -7.36
C PHE A 58 10.17 6.00 -5.96
N THR A 59 11.21 6.38 -5.22
CA THR A 59 11.46 5.88 -3.87
C THR A 59 10.33 6.26 -2.91
N GLN A 60 9.83 7.50 -2.96
CA GLN A 60 8.69 7.95 -2.15
C GLN A 60 7.41 7.20 -2.50
N ILE A 61 7.10 7.00 -3.79
CA ILE A 61 5.94 6.23 -4.23
C ILE A 61 6.05 4.78 -3.77
N ARG A 62 7.22 4.15 -3.92
CA ARG A 62 7.44 2.77 -3.48
C ARG A 62 7.31 2.63 -1.97
N ARG A 63 7.82 3.60 -1.20
CA ARG A 63 7.64 3.64 0.26
C ARG A 63 6.17 3.77 0.65
N ALA A 64 5.43 4.70 0.01
CA ALA A 64 3.99 4.86 0.24
C ALA A 64 3.23 3.56 -0.04
N TYR A 65 3.56 2.86 -1.12
CA TYR A 65 2.96 1.56 -1.44
C TYR A 65 3.29 0.48 -0.40
N LEU A 66 4.49 0.45 0.16
CA LEU A 66 4.82 -0.49 1.24
C LEU A 66 4.12 -0.15 2.57
N GLU A 67 3.99 1.13 2.91
CA GLU A 67 3.19 1.60 4.05
C GLU A 67 1.72 1.19 3.88
N TYR A 68 1.20 1.25 2.65
CA TYR A 68 -0.12 0.74 2.33
C TYR A 68 -0.24 -0.77 2.59
N CYS A 69 0.69 -1.58 2.07
CA CYS A 69 0.68 -3.02 2.29
C CYS A 69 0.75 -3.38 3.79
N GLU A 70 1.53 -2.64 4.58
CA GLU A 70 1.61 -2.84 6.01
C GLU A 70 0.28 -2.57 6.72
N ALA A 71 -0.44 -1.51 6.33
CA ALA A 71 -1.75 -1.19 6.90
C ALA A 71 -2.80 -2.27 6.60
N GLU A 72 -2.81 -2.81 5.38
CA GLU A 72 -3.70 -3.92 5.00
C GLU A 72 -3.40 -5.19 5.80
N ILE A 73 -2.13 -5.55 5.90
CA ILE A 73 -1.72 -6.73 6.66
C ILE A 73 -2.15 -6.58 8.12
N ARG A 74 -1.99 -5.38 8.70
CA ARG A 74 -2.42 -5.10 10.08
C ARG A 74 -3.93 -5.21 10.25
N ALA A 75 -4.72 -4.70 9.31
CA ALA A 75 -6.17 -4.84 9.34
C ALA A 75 -6.59 -6.32 9.29
N LEU A 76 -5.96 -7.11 8.42
CA LEU A 76 -6.20 -8.56 8.33
C LEU A 76 -5.80 -9.29 9.63
N GLN A 77 -4.67 -8.94 10.26
CA GLN A 77 -4.27 -9.52 11.55
C GLN A 77 -5.31 -9.25 12.63
N GLU A 78 -5.84 -8.03 12.69
CA GLU A 78 -6.86 -7.66 13.66
C GLU A 78 -8.18 -8.42 13.43
N GLU A 79 -8.59 -8.61 12.18
CA GLU A 79 -9.77 -9.41 11.83
C GLU A 79 -9.59 -10.89 12.21
N ILE A 80 -8.45 -11.50 11.87
CA ILE A 80 -8.13 -12.88 12.25
C ILE A 80 -8.14 -13.05 13.78
N LYS A 81 -7.55 -12.09 14.50
CA LYS A 81 -7.50 -12.12 15.96
C LYS A 81 -8.89 -12.03 16.57
N GLN A 82 -9.76 -11.16 16.06
CA GLN A 82 -11.15 -11.05 16.53
C GLN A 82 -11.94 -12.34 16.30
N ASP A 83 -11.67 -13.05 15.21
CA ASP A 83 -12.30 -14.34 14.94
C ASP A 83 -11.74 -15.47 15.82
N LEU A 84 -10.43 -15.51 16.09
CA LEU A 84 -9.83 -16.43 17.06
C LEU A 84 -10.40 -16.24 18.47
N ASP A 85 -10.52 -14.99 18.92
CA ASP A 85 -11.13 -14.66 20.22
C ASP A 85 -12.61 -15.08 20.30
N ARG A 86 -13.29 -15.18 19.15
CA ARG A 86 -14.70 -15.58 19.05
C ARG A 86 -14.89 -17.10 18.91
N TYR A 87 -13.92 -17.80 18.32
CA TYR A 87 -13.98 -19.23 18.03
C TYR A 87 -12.70 -19.90 18.54
N GLU A 88 -12.73 -20.37 19.80
CA GLU A 88 -11.56 -20.89 20.55
C GLU A 88 -10.83 -22.10 19.91
N ASP A 89 -11.41 -22.76 18.90
CA ASP A 89 -10.86 -23.98 18.26
C ASP A 89 -10.80 -23.84 16.74
N ASN A 90 -9.83 -23.08 16.22
CA ASN A 90 -9.60 -23.03 14.77
C ASN A 90 -8.10 -23.00 14.45
N ASP A 91 -7.48 -24.20 14.40
CA ASP A 91 -6.07 -24.40 14.04
C ASP A 91 -5.70 -23.76 12.69
N ASP A 92 -6.66 -23.64 11.75
CA ASP A 92 -6.43 -22.99 10.46
C ASP A 92 -6.24 -21.47 10.61
N LEU A 93 -6.95 -20.82 11.54
CA LEU A 93 -6.80 -19.40 11.83
C LEU A 93 -5.47 -19.09 12.54
N LEU A 94 -5.01 -19.98 13.42
CA LEU A 94 -3.69 -19.87 14.06
C LEU A 94 -2.54 -19.96 13.02
N ASN A 95 -2.69 -20.83 12.02
CA ASN A 95 -1.73 -20.90 10.91
C ASN A 95 -1.74 -19.61 10.07
N LEU A 96 -2.92 -19.06 9.78
CA LEU A 96 -3.06 -17.80 9.06
C LEU A 96 -2.47 -16.61 9.83
N GLU A 97 -2.61 -16.56 11.15
CA GLU A 97 -1.98 -15.52 11.98
C GLU A 97 -0.45 -15.56 11.85
N ASN A 98 0.15 -16.75 11.96
CA ASN A 98 1.59 -16.96 11.81
C ASN A 98 2.11 -16.55 10.42
N GLU A 99 1.40 -16.92 9.36
CA GLU A 99 1.76 -16.52 7.99
C GLU A 99 1.69 -15.00 7.80
N THR A 100 0.66 -14.38 8.37
CA THR A 100 0.46 -12.93 8.29
C THR A 100 1.56 -12.19 9.05
N GLN A 101 1.97 -12.69 10.22
CA GLN A 101 3.12 -12.15 10.97
C GLN A 101 4.43 -12.25 10.17
N ALA A 102 4.66 -13.37 9.47
CA ALA A 102 5.82 -13.52 8.61
C ALA A 102 5.81 -12.53 7.42
N LEU A 103 4.62 -12.19 6.90
CA LEU A 103 4.47 -11.17 5.86
C LEU A 103 4.79 -9.76 6.38
N VAL A 104 4.38 -9.42 7.60
CA VAL A 104 4.75 -8.13 8.24
C VAL A 104 6.27 -7.96 8.27
N GLU A 105 7.00 -8.96 8.75
CA GLU A 105 8.46 -8.91 8.85
C GLU A 105 9.12 -8.74 7.47
N LYS A 106 8.62 -9.43 6.44
CA LYS A 106 9.10 -9.26 5.06
C LYS A 106 8.87 -7.84 4.55
N VAL A 107 7.72 -7.25 4.84
CA VAL A 107 7.42 -5.85 4.47
C VAL A 107 8.33 -4.88 5.25
N ARG A 108 8.57 -5.11 6.54
CA ARG A 108 9.50 -4.30 7.35
C ARG A 108 10.90 -4.30 6.76
N LEU A 109 11.44 -5.48 6.47
CA LEU A 109 12.76 -5.62 5.83
C LEU A 109 12.82 -4.94 4.46
N ALA A 110 11.73 -5.01 3.68
CA ALA A 110 11.64 -4.31 2.40
C ALA A 110 11.66 -2.78 2.56
N LYS A 111 11.03 -2.24 3.62
CA LYS A 111 11.07 -0.80 3.95
C LYS A 111 12.45 -0.36 4.44
N GLU A 112 13.11 -1.16 5.29
CA GLU A 112 14.48 -0.87 5.77
C GLU A 112 15.49 -0.77 4.62
N ARG A 113 15.37 -1.63 3.60
CA ARG A 113 16.21 -1.59 2.40
C ARG A 113 16.04 -0.31 1.55
N LEU A 114 14.93 0.42 1.72
CA LEU A 114 14.70 1.69 1.03
C LEU A 114 15.21 2.90 1.81
N GLN A 115 15.55 2.73 3.09
CA GLN A 115 16.08 3.79 3.96
C GLN A 115 17.62 3.79 4.02
N ARG A 116 18.27 2.73 3.53
CA ARG A 116 19.72 2.66 3.32
C ARG A 116 20.09 3.21 1.96
#